data_AF-A0A1H9TXX5-F1
#
_entry.id   AF-A0A1H9TXX5-F1
#
_cell.length_a   1.000
_cell.length_b   1.000
_cell.length_c   1.000
_cell.angle_alpha   90.00
_cell.angle_beta   90.00
_cell.angle_gamma   90.00
#
_symmetry.space_group_name_H-M   'P 1'
#
loop_
_entity.id
_entity.type
_entity.pdbx_description
1 polymer ?
#
loop_
_entity_poly.entity_id
_entity_poly.type
_entity_poly.pdbx_seq_one_letter_code
_entity_poly.pdbx_strand_id
1 'polypeptide(L)'
;MAFAQAEFAWEAAERLKSAAAEITLPPLQQIVSEEQQRRLSRNIMVAAAVAVMLFIVAAIVTVRTFSGVDRYETQVGQMRDIALSDGSILHLNSDSEAEVRFTDNGRKVRVLKGEASFDVAHDKSRPFDVEARSAIIRAVGTAFNVRMRPSIIELTVTQGTVTVHSGGSMGRKVAAGSGAVIQPRSIDLTRLGPKLIDQRTAWRSQMLELDGETIEQAAGEFNRYRKTPILIGDARVSALRIGGRFRTTDSREFLSALQMSLPIRAVDGEDGSVMLLYRDDEPVAESNDEG
;
A
#
# COMPACT_ATOMS: atom_id res chain seq x y z
N MET A 1 -5.26 -99.72 29.28
CA MET A 1 -5.82 -98.81 28.25
C MET A 1 -4.81 -97.72 27.90
N ALA A 2 -3.69 -98.09 27.28
CA ALA A 2 -2.65 -97.17 26.81
C ALA A 2 -2.14 -97.56 25.41
N PHE A 3 -2.26 -98.84 25.03
CA PHE A 3 -1.91 -99.31 23.68
C PHE A 3 -2.91 -98.87 22.60
N ALA A 4 -4.22 -98.79 22.90
CA ALA A 4 -5.22 -98.39 21.91
C ALA A 4 -5.19 -96.90 21.51
N GLN A 5 -4.59 -96.02 22.33
CA GLN A 5 -4.41 -94.61 21.99
C GLN A 5 -3.19 -94.37 21.08
N ALA A 6 -2.21 -95.28 21.08
CA ALA A 6 -1.01 -95.15 20.25
C ALA A 6 -1.27 -95.50 18.77
N GLU A 7 -2.09 -96.52 18.50
CA GLU A 7 -2.44 -96.90 17.11
C GLU A 7 -3.28 -95.82 16.41
N PHE A 8 -4.26 -95.23 17.10
CA PHE A 8 -5.08 -94.14 16.54
C PHE A 8 -4.26 -92.87 16.25
N ALA A 9 -3.26 -92.57 17.07
CA ALA A 9 -2.36 -91.45 16.84
C ALA A 9 -1.44 -91.68 15.63
N TRP A 10 -1.00 -92.92 15.42
CA TRP A 10 -0.16 -93.29 14.28
C TRP A 10 -0.94 -93.22 12.96
N GLU A 11 -2.15 -93.76 12.93
CA GLU A 11 -3.00 -93.77 11.72
C GLU A 11 -3.50 -92.36 11.36
N ALA A 12 -3.76 -91.49 12.35
CA ALA A 12 -4.06 -90.07 12.13
C ALA A 12 -2.85 -89.28 11.58
N ALA A 13 -1.65 -89.59 12.04
CA ALA A 13 -0.41 -88.98 11.54
C ALA A 13 -0.08 -89.41 10.11
N GLU A 14 -0.33 -90.68 9.75
CA GLU A 14 -0.17 -91.18 8.37
C GLU A 14 -1.19 -90.56 7.41
N ARG A 15 -2.44 -90.36 7.86
CA ARG A 15 -3.47 -89.64 7.07
C ARG A 15 -3.14 -88.16 6.86
N LEU A 16 -2.58 -87.48 7.85
CA LEU A 16 -2.11 -86.09 7.71
C LEU A 16 -0.88 -85.99 6.79
N LYS A 17 0.06 -86.94 6.86
CA LYS A 17 1.23 -86.98 5.96
C LYS A 17 0.84 -87.24 4.50
N SER A 18 -0.11 -88.14 4.26
CA SER A 18 -0.62 -88.46 2.92
C SER A 18 -1.45 -87.31 2.34
N ALA A 19 -2.30 -86.67 3.14
CA ALA A 19 -3.03 -85.47 2.74
C ALA A 19 -2.09 -84.27 2.46
N ALA A 20 -1.00 -84.11 3.22
CA ALA A 20 0.01 -83.08 2.98
C ALA A 20 0.92 -83.38 1.77
N ALA A 21 1.12 -84.65 1.42
CA ALA A 21 1.90 -85.06 0.26
C ALA A 21 1.17 -84.84 -1.08
N GLU A 22 -0.17 -84.76 -1.07
CA GLU A 22 -0.99 -84.43 -2.24
C GLU A 22 -1.18 -82.92 -2.45
N ILE A 23 -0.82 -82.08 -1.46
CA ILE A 23 -0.83 -80.63 -1.61
C ILE A 23 0.45 -80.23 -2.36
N THR A 24 0.35 -80.17 -3.68
CA THR A 24 1.34 -79.48 -4.51
C THR A 24 1.16 -77.99 -4.26
N LEU A 25 1.86 -77.44 -3.25
CA LEU A 25 1.96 -75.98 -3.12
C LEU A 25 2.62 -75.48 -4.41
N PRO A 26 2.00 -74.55 -5.17
CA PRO A 26 2.72 -73.91 -6.26
C PRO A 26 4.02 -73.34 -5.69
N PRO A 27 5.15 -73.41 -6.43
CA PRO A 27 6.35 -72.72 -5.97
C PRO A 27 5.95 -71.29 -5.64
N LEU A 28 6.42 -70.75 -4.51
CA LEU A 28 6.35 -69.31 -4.26
C LEU A 28 7.07 -68.66 -5.44
N GLN A 29 6.32 -68.32 -6.49
CA GLN A 29 6.83 -67.53 -7.58
C GLN A 29 7.35 -66.28 -6.88
N GLN A 30 8.64 -66.02 -6.98
CA GLN A 30 9.16 -64.71 -6.67
C GLN A 30 8.43 -63.74 -7.62
N ILE A 31 7.34 -63.11 -7.15
CA ILE A 31 6.38 -62.36 -7.99
C ILE A 31 7.01 -61.08 -8.56
N VAL A 32 8.30 -60.82 -8.32
CA VAL A 32 9.00 -59.73 -9.00
C VAL A 32 10.39 -60.22 -9.41
N SER A 33 10.58 -60.40 -10.71
CA SER A 33 11.91 -60.60 -11.30
C SER A 33 12.84 -59.44 -10.91
N GLU A 34 14.13 -59.70 -10.66
CA GLU A 34 15.11 -58.66 -10.35
C GLU A 34 15.16 -57.55 -11.41
N GLU A 35 14.84 -57.89 -12.67
CA GLU A 35 14.69 -56.92 -13.76
C GLU A 35 13.50 -55.98 -13.56
N GLN A 36 12.34 -56.46 -13.11
CA GLN A 36 11.19 -55.61 -12.77
C GLN A 36 11.50 -54.71 -11.58
N GLN A 37 12.20 -55.19 -10.54
CA GLN A 37 12.62 -54.35 -9.40
C GLN A 37 13.60 -53.25 -9.82
N ARG A 38 14.57 -53.54 -10.70
CA ARG A 38 15.51 -52.54 -11.24
C ARG A 38 14.82 -51.52 -12.16
N ARG A 39 13.84 -51.95 -12.96
CA ARG A 39 13.05 -51.04 -13.81
C ARG A 39 12.12 -50.16 -12.98
N LEU A 40 11.47 -50.71 -11.95
CA LEU A 40 10.61 -49.95 -11.02
C LEU A 40 11.42 -48.94 -10.21
N SER A 41 12.58 -49.33 -9.65
CA SER A 41 13.46 -48.39 -8.93
C SER A 41 14.03 -47.30 -9.83
N ARG A 42 14.37 -47.61 -11.10
CA ARG A 42 14.79 -46.60 -12.09
C ARG A 42 13.63 -45.66 -12.47
N ASN A 43 12.43 -46.19 -12.68
CA ASN A 43 11.26 -45.37 -13.01
C ASN A 43 10.84 -44.49 -11.82
N ILE A 44 10.95 -44.99 -10.58
CA ILE A 44 10.74 -44.22 -9.36
C ILE A 44 11.82 -43.13 -9.22
N MET A 45 13.09 -43.43 -9.50
CA MET A 45 14.17 -42.43 -9.52
C MET A 45 13.93 -41.33 -10.55
N VAL A 46 13.52 -41.70 -11.77
CA VAL A 46 13.20 -40.73 -12.83
C VAL A 46 11.98 -39.89 -12.43
N ALA A 47 10.93 -40.51 -11.89
CA ALA A 47 9.75 -39.80 -11.41
C ALA A 47 10.10 -38.84 -10.24
N ALA A 48 10.95 -39.27 -9.30
CA ALA A 48 11.43 -38.43 -8.21
C ALA A 48 12.28 -37.26 -8.72
N ALA A 49 13.16 -37.48 -9.70
CA ALA A 49 13.96 -36.41 -10.31
C ALA A 49 13.09 -35.38 -11.05
N VAL A 50 12.06 -35.83 -11.77
CA VAL A 50 11.08 -34.95 -12.42
C VAL A 50 10.26 -34.17 -11.39
N ALA A 51 9.80 -34.81 -10.32
CA ALA A 51 9.06 -34.14 -9.26
C ALA A 51 9.91 -33.07 -8.54
N VAL A 52 11.19 -33.37 -8.26
CA VAL A 52 12.13 -32.40 -7.67
C VAL A 52 12.39 -31.25 -8.64
N MET A 53 12.59 -31.52 -9.94
CA MET A 53 12.75 -30.47 -10.95
C MET A 53 11.52 -29.59 -11.05
N LEU A 54 10.31 -30.16 -11.09
CA LEU A 54 9.06 -29.41 -11.09
C LEU A 54 8.87 -28.60 -9.82
N PHE A 55 9.25 -29.14 -8.65
CA PHE A 55 9.22 -28.41 -7.39
C PHE A 55 10.20 -27.24 -7.39
N ILE A 56 11.42 -27.42 -7.89
CA ILE A 56 12.42 -26.34 -8.02
C ILE A 56 11.92 -25.27 -8.99
N VAL A 57 11.38 -25.66 -10.15
CA VAL A 57 10.82 -24.72 -11.12
C VAL A 57 9.63 -23.97 -10.50
N ALA A 58 8.70 -24.67 -9.84
CA ALA A 58 7.57 -24.07 -9.16
C ALA A 58 8.03 -23.13 -8.03
N ALA A 59 9.06 -23.49 -7.26
CA ALA A 59 9.64 -22.65 -6.21
C ALA A 59 10.30 -21.39 -6.81
N ILE A 60 11.06 -21.52 -7.90
CA ILE A 60 11.67 -20.37 -8.59
C ILE A 60 10.60 -19.44 -9.16
N VAL A 61 9.57 -20.00 -9.80
CA VAL A 61 8.43 -19.22 -10.33
C VAL A 61 7.68 -18.53 -9.19
N THR A 62 7.40 -19.23 -8.09
CA THR A 62 6.71 -18.69 -6.92
C THR A 62 7.52 -17.56 -6.28
N VAL A 63 8.83 -17.76 -6.04
CA VAL A 63 9.71 -16.73 -5.50
C VAL A 63 9.80 -15.52 -6.44
N ARG A 64 9.95 -15.71 -7.76
CA ARG A 64 9.98 -14.59 -8.70
C ARG A 64 8.65 -13.85 -8.86
N THR A 65 7.53 -14.51 -8.61
CA THR A 65 6.20 -13.90 -8.73
C THR A 65 5.71 -13.25 -7.43
N PHE A 66 6.17 -13.71 -6.27
CA PHE A 66 5.75 -13.24 -4.94
C PHE A 66 6.81 -12.45 -4.15
N SER A 67 8.09 -12.52 -4.50
CA SER A 67 9.15 -11.71 -3.88
C SER A 67 9.45 -10.49 -4.76
N GLY A 68 8.85 -9.33 -4.45
CA GLY A 68 9.13 -8.10 -5.23
C GLY A 68 8.16 -6.95 -4.99
N VAL A 69 7.56 -6.85 -3.80
CA VAL A 69 6.77 -5.68 -3.41
C VAL A 69 7.51 -4.96 -2.31
N ASP A 70 8.06 -3.79 -2.62
CA ASP A 70 8.68 -2.91 -1.65
C ASP A 70 7.60 -2.03 -1.02
N ARG A 71 7.49 -2.06 0.31
CA ARG A 71 6.52 -1.25 1.05
C ARG A 71 7.21 -0.04 1.66
N TYR A 72 6.62 1.13 1.45
CA TYR A 72 7.09 2.39 1.98
C TYR A 72 5.99 3.08 2.77
N GLU A 73 6.34 3.58 3.94
CA GLU A 73 5.44 4.31 4.82
C GLU A 73 6.13 5.53 5.44
N THR A 74 5.29 6.50 5.80
CA THR A 74 5.65 7.70 6.57
C THR A 74 4.71 7.83 7.77
N GLN A 75 5.28 8.22 8.90
CA GLN A 75 4.50 8.58 10.08
C GLN A 75 3.88 9.98 9.95
N VAL A 76 2.97 10.34 10.85
CA VAL A 76 2.44 11.71 10.96
C VAL A 76 3.60 12.69 11.20
N GLY A 77 3.69 13.71 10.35
CA GLY A 77 4.73 14.74 10.34
C GLY A 77 6.00 14.35 9.58
N GLN A 78 6.11 13.10 9.11
CA GLN A 78 7.26 12.62 8.35
C GLN A 78 7.03 12.74 6.84
N MET A 79 8.04 13.16 6.10
CA MET A 79 8.08 13.09 4.64
C MET A 79 9.32 12.32 4.21
N ARG A 80 9.25 11.63 3.06
CA ARG A 80 10.37 10.84 2.54
C ARG A 80 10.47 10.93 1.04
N ASP A 81 11.70 11.05 0.57
CA ASP A 81 12.06 10.91 -0.84
C ASP A 81 12.73 9.56 -1.04
N ILE A 82 12.21 8.79 -1.99
CA ILE A 82 12.61 7.41 -2.24
C ILE A 82 13.02 7.30 -3.70
N ALA A 83 14.30 7.05 -3.95
CA ALA A 83 14.80 6.71 -5.28
C ALA A 83 14.39 5.26 -5.62
N LEU A 84 13.66 5.09 -6.71
CA LEU A 84 13.21 3.80 -7.22
C LEU A 84 14.25 3.19 -8.17
N SER A 85 14.19 1.88 -8.36
CA SER A 85 15.18 1.13 -9.15
C SER A 85 15.16 1.44 -10.65
N ASP A 86 14.14 2.13 -11.16
CA ASP A 86 14.05 2.60 -12.54
C ASP A 86 14.59 4.03 -12.74
N GLY A 87 15.07 4.67 -11.68
CA GLY A 87 15.52 6.07 -11.67
C GLY A 87 14.42 7.09 -11.41
N SER A 88 13.17 6.66 -11.20
CA SER A 88 12.09 7.55 -10.75
C SER A 88 12.26 7.91 -9.28
N ILE A 89 11.66 9.03 -8.85
CA ILE A 89 11.61 9.43 -7.44
C ILE A 89 10.16 9.40 -6.96
N LEU A 90 9.93 8.70 -5.85
CA LEU A 90 8.69 8.70 -5.10
C LEU A 90 8.85 9.60 -3.87
N HIS A 91 8.06 10.68 -3.83
CA HIS A 91 7.90 11.52 -2.66
C HIS A 91 6.66 11.06 -1.89
N LEU A 92 6.82 10.68 -0.63
CA LEU A 92 5.70 10.39 0.28
C LEU A 92 5.51 11.53 1.27
N ASN A 93 4.27 12.02 1.34
CA ASN A 93 3.88 13.04 2.30
C ASN A 93 3.64 12.42 3.69
N SER A 94 3.27 13.22 4.68
CA SER A 94 2.83 12.78 6.02
C SER A 94 1.75 11.70 5.96
N ASP A 95 1.86 10.70 6.84
CA ASP A 95 0.85 9.65 7.06
C ASP A 95 0.42 8.95 5.75
N SER A 96 1.42 8.55 4.96
CA SER A 96 1.24 8.00 3.61
C SER A 96 1.86 6.61 3.49
N GLU A 97 1.29 5.82 2.58
CA GLU A 97 1.69 4.43 2.37
C GLU A 97 1.62 4.06 0.90
N ALA A 98 2.68 3.45 0.39
CA ALA A 98 2.77 2.97 -0.97
C ALA A 98 3.47 1.60 -1.08
N GLU A 99 3.04 0.82 -2.06
CA GLU A 99 3.67 -0.44 -2.46
C GLU A 99 4.22 -0.31 -3.87
N VAL A 100 5.49 -0.66 -4.08
CA VAL A 100 6.15 -0.61 -5.39
C VAL A 100 6.44 -2.02 -5.85
N ARG A 101 6.06 -2.33 -7.08
CA ARG A 101 6.33 -3.61 -7.73
C ARG A 101 6.74 -3.38 -9.18
N PHE A 102 8.03 -3.54 -9.46
CA PHE A 102 8.56 -3.46 -10.82
C PHE A 102 8.85 -4.85 -11.37
N THR A 103 8.54 -5.03 -12.66
CA THR A 103 8.77 -6.26 -13.41
C THR A 103 9.33 -5.91 -14.77
N ASP A 104 9.76 -6.92 -15.53
CA ASP A 104 10.25 -6.71 -16.90
C ASP A 104 9.18 -6.10 -17.83
N ASN A 105 7.88 -6.33 -17.53
CA ASN A 105 6.77 -5.91 -18.37
C ASN A 105 6.09 -4.61 -17.91
N GLY A 106 6.49 -4.04 -16.77
CA GLY A 106 5.83 -2.85 -16.26
C GLY A 106 6.27 -2.43 -14.87
N ARG A 107 6.01 -1.15 -14.58
CA ARG A 107 6.32 -0.48 -13.32
C ARG A 107 5.00 -0.15 -12.62
N LYS A 108 4.66 -0.84 -11.53
CA LYS A 108 3.43 -0.60 -10.80
C LYS A 108 3.72 -0.03 -9.42
N VAL A 109 2.98 1.00 -9.03
CA VAL A 109 2.95 1.53 -7.67
C VAL A 109 1.50 1.58 -7.20
N ARG A 110 1.21 1.17 -5.97
CA ARG A 110 -0.10 1.30 -5.34
C ARG A 110 0.00 2.32 -4.22
N VAL A 111 -0.76 3.40 -4.30
CA VAL A 111 -0.92 4.34 -3.18
C VAL A 111 -2.09 3.82 -2.35
N LEU A 112 -1.77 3.37 -1.14
CA LEU A 112 -2.74 2.78 -0.23
C LEU A 112 -3.41 3.84 0.64
N LYS A 113 -2.63 4.86 1.03
CA LYS A 113 -3.06 5.95 1.90
C LYS A 113 -2.24 7.21 1.66
N GLY A 114 -2.85 8.36 1.94
CA GLY A 114 -2.16 9.64 2.08
C GLY A 114 -1.92 10.33 0.74
N GLU A 115 -0.72 10.87 0.55
CA GLU A 115 -0.36 11.66 -0.62
C GLU A 115 1.04 11.31 -1.10
N ALA A 116 1.17 11.15 -2.42
CA ALA A 116 2.41 10.79 -3.07
C ALA A 116 2.62 11.63 -4.33
N SER A 117 3.85 12.13 -4.52
CA SER A 117 4.27 12.76 -5.77
C SER A 117 5.31 11.88 -6.47
N PHE A 118 5.24 11.85 -7.79
CA PHE A 118 6.05 10.99 -8.63
C PHE A 118 6.79 11.84 -9.65
N ASP A 119 8.12 11.76 -9.66
CA ASP A 119 8.97 12.25 -10.73
C ASP A 119 9.42 11.03 -11.53
N VAL A 120 8.67 10.69 -12.60
CA VAL A 120 8.80 9.41 -13.32
C VAL A 120 9.85 9.48 -14.41
N ALA A 121 10.83 8.56 -14.36
CA ALA A 121 11.83 8.39 -15.40
C ALA A 121 11.19 7.96 -16.73
N HIS A 122 11.66 8.54 -17.83
CA HIS A 122 11.11 8.31 -19.16
C HIS A 122 11.44 6.90 -19.67
N ASP A 123 10.43 6.05 -19.83
CA ASP A 123 10.55 4.71 -20.43
C ASP A 123 9.22 4.32 -21.11
N LYS A 124 9.22 4.34 -22.45
CA LYS A 124 8.05 3.96 -23.28
C LYS A 124 7.81 2.45 -23.32
N SER A 125 8.84 1.65 -23.08
CA SER A 125 8.75 0.18 -23.18
C SER A 125 8.06 -0.42 -21.97
N ARG A 126 8.18 0.22 -20.80
CA ARG A 126 7.55 -0.20 -19.55
C ARG A 126 6.74 0.96 -18.96
N PRO A 127 5.41 1.02 -19.13
CA PRO A 127 4.60 2.09 -18.55
C PRO A 127 4.68 2.08 -17.01
N PHE A 128 4.50 3.26 -16.42
CA PHE A 128 4.44 3.48 -14.98
C PHE A 128 2.98 3.66 -14.56
N ASP A 129 2.42 2.65 -13.91
CA ASP A 129 1.03 2.62 -13.48
C ASP A 129 0.94 2.87 -11.97
N VAL A 130 0.27 3.96 -11.59
CA VAL A 130 -0.09 4.25 -10.20
C VAL A 130 -1.54 3.86 -9.97
N GLU A 131 -1.76 2.90 -9.09
CA GLU A 131 -3.09 2.51 -8.62
C GLU A 131 -3.45 3.27 -7.35
N ALA A 132 -4.61 3.91 -7.34
CA ALA A 132 -5.19 4.53 -6.16
C ALA A 132 -6.67 4.14 -6.11
N ARG A 133 -7.05 3.27 -5.16
CA ARG A 133 -8.39 2.64 -5.09
C ARG A 133 -8.81 2.04 -6.44
N SER A 134 -9.86 2.58 -7.07
CA SER A 134 -10.39 2.14 -8.36
C SER A 134 -9.79 2.86 -9.57
N ALA A 135 -8.84 3.76 -9.34
CA ALA A 135 -8.19 4.54 -10.38
C ALA A 135 -6.83 3.94 -10.76
N ILE A 136 -6.53 3.94 -12.06
CA ILE A 136 -5.21 3.62 -12.62
C ILE A 136 -4.72 4.84 -13.38
N ILE A 137 -3.59 5.39 -12.95
CA ILE A 137 -2.94 6.57 -13.53
C ILE A 137 -1.67 6.09 -14.23
N ARG A 138 -1.68 6.11 -15.56
CA ARG A 138 -0.57 5.67 -16.41
C ARG A 138 0.30 6.83 -16.84
N ALA A 139 1.59 6.73 -16.55
CA ALA A 139 2.65 7.65 -16.90
C ALA A 139 3.70 6.96 -17.78
N VAL A 140 4.43 7.76 -18.56
CA VAL A 140 5.54 7.30 -19.40
C VAL A 140 6.85 8.02 -19.05
N GLY A 141 6.74 9.30 -18.65
CA GLY A 141 7.82 10.15 -18.17
C GLY A 141 7.23 11.51 -17.84
N THR A 142 6.73 11.64 -16.60
CA THR A 142 5.85 12.73 -16.17
C THR A 142 6.10 13.05 -14.71
N ALA A 143 5.76 14.26 -14.31
CA ALA A 143 5.70 14.65 -12.91
C ALA A 143 4.25 14.92 -12.51
N PHE A 144 3.79 14.29 -11.43
CA PHE A 144 2.42 14.45 -10.94
C PHE A 144 2.32 14.17 -9.43
N ASN A 145 1.22 14.61 -8.83
CA ASN A 145 0.87 14.41 -7.43
C ASN A 145 -0.49 13.72 -7.34
N VAL A 146 -0.58 12.71 -6.48
CA VAL A 146 -1.79 11.95 -6.19
C VAL A 146 -2.09 12.07 -4.71
N ARG A 147 -3.23 12.67 -4.39
CA ARG A 147 -3.70 12.82 -3.02
C ARG A 147 -4.98 12.05 -2.80
N MET A 148 -4.97 11.15 -1.83
CA MET A 148 -6.14 10.38 -1.42
C MET A 148 -6.93 11.16 -0.37
N ARG A 149 -8.18 11.49 -0.66
CA ARG A 149 -9.17 11.96 0.31
C ARG A 149 -10.16 10.83 0.62
N PRO A 150 -11.00 10.95 1.67
CA PRO A 150 -11.91 9.88 2.08
C PRO A 150 -12.80 9.33 0.96
N SER A 151 -13.27 10.20 0.05
CA SER A 151 -14.24 9.83 -1.01
C SER A 151 -13.76 10.14 -2.44
N ILE A 152 -12.64 10.84 -2.60
CA ILE A 152 -12.12 11.28 -3.90
C ILE A 152 -10.61 11.11 -3.97
N ILE A 153 -10.08 11.04 -5.18
CA ILE A 153 -8.65 11.13 -5.45
C ILE A 153 -8.40 12.42 -6.22
N GLU A 154 -7.47 13.24 -5.74
CA GLU A 154 -7.04 14.45 -6.42
C GLU A 154 -5.73 14.18 -7.15
N LEU A 155 -5.75 14.37 -8.46
CA LEU A 155 -4.59 14.30 -9.33
C LEU A 155 -4.20 15.73 -9.73
N THR A 156 -2.91 16.04 -9.67
CA THR A 156 -2.31 17.28 -10.18
C THR A 156 -1.11 16.93 -11.05
N VAL A 157 -1.09 17.37 -12.31
CA VAL A 157 0.00 17.07 -13.25
C VAL A 157 0.85 18.32 -13.44
N THR A 158 2.13 18.22 -13.09
CA THR A 158 3.10 19.32 -13.20
C THR A 158 3.91 19.26 -14.49
N GLN A 159 4.20 18.05 -14.98
CA GLN A 159 4.97 17.86 -16.22
C GLN A 159 4.45 16.67 -17.05
N GLY A 160 4.40 16.85 -18.36
CA GLY A 160 4.04 15.81 -19.31
C GLY A 160 2.52 15.53 -19.36
N THR A 161 2.14 14.27 -19.52
CA THR A 161 0.73 13.86 -19.64
C THR A 161 0.53 12.46 -19.10
N VAL A 162 -0.47 12.29 -18.24
CA VAL A 162 -0.88 10.99 -17.72
C VAL A 162 -2.21 10.58 -18.33
N THR A 163 -2.48 9.27 -18.38
CA THR A 163 -3.80 8.74 -18.75
C THR A 163 -4.45 8.14 -17.51
N VAL A 164 -5.66 8.58 -17.19
CA VAL A 164 -6.41 8.16 -16.01
C VAL A 164 -7.56 7.25 -16.42
N HIS A 165 -7.67 6.11 -15.77
CA HIS A 165 -8.78 5.19 -15.90
C HIS A 165 -9.49 5.06 -14.55
N SER A 166 -10.82 5.04 -14.53
CA SER A 166 -11.60 4.78 -13.31
C SER A 166 -12.85 3.96 -13.62
N GLY A 167 -13.08 2.85 -12.92
CA GLY A 167 -14.35 2.11 -12.95
C GLY A 167 -14.87 1.73 -14.34
N GLY A 168 -14.00 1.30 -15.26
CA GLY A 168 -14.39 0.90 -16.62
C GLY A 168 -14.62 2.05 -17.61
N SER A 169 -14.41 3.30 -17.21
CA SER A 169 -14.45 4.46 -18.12
C SER A 169 -13.32 4.43 -19.15
N MET A 170 -13.54 5.06 -20.31
CA MET A 170 -12.48 5.32 -21.27
C MET A 170 -11.37 6.16 -20.62
N GLY A 171 -10.11 5.85 -20.95
CA GLY A 171 -8.97 6.56 -20.41
C GLY A 171 -8.99 8.05 -20.76
N ARG A 172 -8.89 8.92 -19.75
CA ARG A 172 -8.82 10.37 -19.92
C ARG A 172 -7.38 10.86 -19.82
N LYS A 173 -6.92 11.60 -20.81
CA LYS A 173 -5.60 12.25 -20.77
C LYS A 173 -5.66 13.53 -19.92
N VAL A 174 -4.73 13.67 -18.99
CA VAL A 174 -4.56 14.86 -18.14
C VAL A 174 -3.14 15.39 -18.37
N ALA A 175 -3.03 16.58 -18.93
CA ALA A 175 -1.75 17.21 -19.26
C ALA A 175 -1.25 18.10 -18.12
N ALA A 176 0.03 18.46 -18.18
CA ALA A 176 0.63 19.48 -17.31
C ALA A 176 -0.22 20.76 -17.29
N GLY A 177 -0.29 21.42 -16.13
CA GLY A 177 -1.17 22.58 -15.95
C GLY A 177 -2.64 22.20 -15.68
N SER A 178 -2.93 20.93 -15.48
CA SER A 178 -4.27 20.42 -15.21
C SER A 178 -4.27 19.41 -14.07
N GLY A 179 -5.46 19.15 -13.54
CA GLY A 179 -5.71 18.12 -12.57
C GLY A 179 -7.00 17.37 -12.87
N ALA A 180 -7.26 16.36 -12.05
CA ALA A 180 -8.51 15.63 -12.07
C ALA A 180 -8.98 15.32 -10.66
N VAL A 181 -10.29 15.38 -10.44
CA VAL A 181 -10.94 14.75 -9.29
C VAL A 181 -11.50 13.43 -9.77
N ILE A 182 -11.08 12.33 -9.15
CA ILE A 182 -11.45 10.99 -9.55
C ILE A 182 -12.33 10.38 -8.47
N GLN A 183 -13.49 9.89 -8.89
CA GLN A 183 -14.42 9.08 -8.11
C GLN A 183 -14.59 7.71 -8.80
N PRO A 184 -15.25 6.72 -8.16
CA PRO A 184 -15.35 5.37 -8.70
C PRO A 184 -15.92 5.25 -10.12
N ARG A 185 -16.69 6.24 -10.59
CA ARG A 185 -17.31 6.23 -11.93
C ARG A 185 -17.22 7.56 -12.69
N SER A 186 -16.55 8.57 -12.12
CA SER A 186 -16.34 9.85 -12.78
C SER A 186 -14.89 10.28 -12.67
N ILE A 187 -14.47 11.04 -13.68
CA ILE A 187 -13.18 11.70 -13.72
C ILE A 187 -13.51 13.11 -14.17
N ASP A 188 -13.38 14.09 -13.28
CA ASP A 188 -13.68 15.49 -13.56
C ASP A 188 -12.35 16.24 -13.76
N LEU A 189 -12.10 16.72 -14.97
CA LEU A 189 -10.86 17.45 -15.29
C LEU A 189 -11.04 18.92 -15.03
N THR A 190 -10.00 19.52 -14.45
CA THR A 190 -9.95 20.95 -14.16
C THR A 190 -8.61 21.49 -14.61
N ARG A 191 -8.60 22.61 -15.35
CA ARG A 191 -7.38 23.35 -15.59
C ARG A 191 -6.94 24.00 -14.28
N LEU A 192 -5.66 23.87 -13.94
CA LEU A 192 -5.11 24.45 -12.73
C LEU A 192 -4.24 25.65 -13.11
N GLY A 193 -4.46 26.79 -12.46
CA GLY A 193 -3.53 27.92 -12.57
C GLY A 193 -2.20 27.60 -11.87
N PRO A 194 -1.09 28.28 -12.23
CA PRO A 194 0.23 28.04 -11.65
C PRO A 194 0.22 28.07 -10.11
N LYS A 195 -0.43 29.08 -9.53
CA LYS A 195 -0.54 29.24 -8.07
C LYS A 195 -1.17 28.04 -7.36
N LEU A 196 -2.21 27.44 -7.95
CA LEU A 196 -2.86 26.25 -7.37
C LEU A 196 -2.00 25.00 -7.52
N ILE A 197 -1.16 24.92 -8.56
CA ILE A 197 -0.18 23.84 -8.72
C ILE A 197 0.92 23.97 -7.66
N ASP A 198 1.47 25.17 -7.50
CA ASP A 198 2.47 25.47 -6.49
C ASP A 198 1.94 25.13 -5.10
N GLN A 199 0.71 25.57 -4.79
CA GLN A 199 0.05 25.22 -3.54
C GLN A 199 -0.08 23.71 -3.32
N ARG A 200 -0.57 22.97 -4.32
CA ARG A 200 -0.79 21.51 -4.21
C ARG A 200 0.50 20.71 -4.14
N THR A 201 1.64 21.31 -4.47
CA THR A 201 2.95 20.64 -4.50
C THR A 201 3.95 21.21 -3.50
N ALA A 202 3.62 22.30 -2.81
CA ALA A 202 4.48 22.98 -1.84
C ALA A 202 4.98 22.06 -0.71
N TRP A 203 4.20 21.04 -0.36
CA TRP A 203 4.56 20.08 0.68
C TRP A 203 5.86 19.33 0.37
N ARG A 204 6.23 19.16 -0.91
CA ARG A 204 7.52 18.57 -1.32
C ARG A 204 8.73 19.34 -0.77
N SER A 205 8.55 20.63 -0.49
CA SER A 205 9.57 21.49 0.14
C SER A 205 9.27 21.76 1.62
N GLN A 206 8.48 20.91 2.27
CA GLN A 206 8.03 21.05 3.66
C GLN A 206 7.27 22.36 3.94
N MET A 207 6.58 22.87 2.92
CA MET A 207 5.79 24.09 3.03
C MET A 207 4.31 23.81 2.81
N LEU A 208 3.47 24.57 3.51
CA LEU A 208 2.07 24.72 3.23
C LEU A 208 1.84 26.13 2.67
N GLU A 209 1.18 26.21 1.53
CA GLU A 209 0.83 27.49 0.92
C GLU A 209 -0.67 27.70 1.04
N LEU A 210 -1.05 28.84 1.59
CA LEU A 210 -2.42 29.24 1.80
C LEU A 210 -2.68 30.50 0.99
N ASP A 211 -3.74 30.50 0.21
CA ASP A 211 -4.21 31.59 -0.63
C ASP A 211 -5.65 31.97 -0.32
N GLY A 212 -5.90 32.30 0.95
CA GLY A 212 -7.21 32.74 1.41
C GLY A 212 -8.14 31.58 1.75
N GLU A 213 -7.62 30.40 2.06
CA GLU A 213 -8.38 29.32 2.70
C GLU A 213 -9.01 29.80 4.00
N THR A 214 -10.13 29.17 4.36
CA THR A 214 -10.73 29.37 5.67
C THR A 214 -9.83 28.78 6.78
N ILE A 215 -9.96 29.25 8.02
CA ILE A 215 -9.22 28.68 9.15
C ILE A 215 -9.53 27.19 9.32
N GLU A 216 -10.75 26.77 9.03
CA GLU A 216 -11.10 25.35 9.00
C GLU A 216 -10.27 24.55 7.99
N GLN A 217 -10.15 25.05 6.77
CA GLN A 217 -9.35 24.42 5.73
C GLN A 217 -7.85 24.43 6.10
N ALA A 218 -7.34 25.56 6.58
CA ALA A 218 -5.94 25.71 6.99
C ALA A 218 -5.58 24.78 8.17
N ALA A 219 -6.40 24.79 9.23
CA ALA A 219 -6.23 23.89 10.38
C ALA A 219 -6.30 22.42 9.95
N GLY A 220 -7.22 22.08 9.03
CA GLY A 220 -7.32 20.74 8.44
C GLY A 220 -6.05 20.31 7.72
N GLU A 221 -5.41 21.20 6.94
CA GLU A 221 -4.14 20.90 6.28
C GLU A 221 -2.98 20.78 7.28
N PHE A 222 -2.90 21.66 8.31
CA PHE A 222 -1.88 21.53 9.36
C PHE A 222 -2.02 20.25 10.19
N ASN A 223 -3.26 19.84 10.48
CA ASN A 223 -3.54 18.63 11.26
C ASN A 223 -3.06 17.36 10.57
N ARG A 224 -2.79 17.38 9.26
CA ARG A 224 -2.14 16.25 8.57
C ARG A 224 -0.70 16.02 9.03
N TYR A 225 -0.05 17.04 9.57
CA TYR A 225 1.35 17.02 9.98
C TYR A 225 1.53 16.97 11.50
N ARG A 226 0.45 17.20 12.27
CA ARG A 226 0.50 17.21 13.73
C ARG A 226 -0.08 15.93 14.31
N LYS A 227 0.60 15.39 15.33
CA LYS A 227 0.06 14.29 16.16
C LYS A 227 -1.10 14.77 17.04
N THR A 228 -1.04 16.02 17.49
CA THR A 228 -2.06 16.67 18.32
C THR A 228 -2.75 17.76 17.51
N PRO A 229 -4.08 17.80 17.46
CA PRO A 229 -4.79 18.64 16.49
C PRO A 229 -4.86 20.11 16.89
N ILE A 230 -5.01 20.97 15.89
CA ILE A 230 -5.61 22.30 16.00
C ILE A 230 -7.12 22.11 15.87
N LEU A 231 -7.86 22.50 16.91
CA LEU A 231 -9.31 22.40 17.00
C LEU A 231 -9.91 23.80 16.87
N ILE A 232 -11.11 23.88 16.29
CA ILE A 232 -11.87 25.13 16.22
C ILE A 232 -12.96 25.05 17.30
N GLY A 233 -12.85 25.91 18.31
CA GLY A 233 -13.79 25.97 19.42
C GLY A 233 -14.94 26.95 19.18
N ASP A 234 -14.83 27.81 18.16
CA ASP A 234 -15.83 28.83 17.84
C ASP A 234 -16.12 28.88 16.33
N ALA A 235 -17.39 28.79 15.95
CA ALA A 235 -17.83 28.87 14.56
C ALA A 235 -17.51 30.21 13.88
N ARG A 236 -17.34 31.30 14.65
CA ARG A 236 -16.91 32.61 14.12
C ARG A 236 -15.49 32.56 13.57
N VAL A 237 -14.65 31.68 14.12
CA VAL A 237 -13.27 31.51 13.67
C VAL A 237 -13.19 30.71 12.37
N SER A 238 -14.07 29.71 12.18
CA SER A 238 -13.95 28.75 11.08
C SER A 238 -13.94 29.40 9.70
N ALA A 239 -14.74 30.45 9.50
CA ALA A 239 -14.93 31.14 8.23
C ALA A 239 -13.92 32.27 7.95
N LEU A 240 -13.13 32.66 8.95
CA LEU A 240 -12.05 33.65 8.75
C LEU A 240 -11.05 33.09 7.74
N ARG A 241 -10.42 33.97 6.95
CA ARG A 241 -9.50 33.58 5.90
C ARG A 241 -8.07 33.96 6.25
N ILE A 242 -7.14 33.10 5.86
CA ILE A 242 -5.71 33.33 6.03
C ILE A 242 -5.00 33.01 4.73
N GLY A 243 -4.01 33.84 4.40
CA GLY A 243 -3.06 33.57 3.35
C GLY A 243 -1.65 33.56 3.93
N GLY A 244 -0.71 32.99 3.19
CA GLY A 244 0.69 32.95 3.58
C GLY A 244 1.33 31.61 3.29
N ARG A 245 2.62 31.52 3.58
CA ARG A 245 3.42 30.34 3.34
C ARG A 245 4.10 29.95 4.64
N PHE A 246 3.84 28.73 5.09
CA PHE A 246 4.22 28.26 6.42
C PHE A 246 4.95 26.93 6.32
N ARG A 247 5.87 26.65 7.26
CA ARG A 247 6.50 25.33 7.32
C ARG A 247 5.52 24.31 7.88
N THR A 248 5.42 23.13 7.26
CA THR A 248 4.55 22.04 7.76
C THR A 248 4.99 21.53 9.13
N THR A 249 6.26 21.71 9.48
CA THR A 249 6.85 21.29 10.75
C THR A 249 6.73 22.33 11.87
N ASP A 250 6.31 23.56 11.56
CA ASP A 250 6.22 24.65 12.55
C ASP A 250 4.81 25.25 12.59
N SER A 251 3.96 24.68 13.43
CA SER A 251 2.63 25.24 13.67
C SER A 251 2.65 26.50 14.52
N ARG A 252 3.77 26.84 15.21
CA ARG A 252 3.82 28.03 16.06
C ARG A 252 3.82 29.30 15.24
N GLU A 253 4.59 29.33 14.14
CA GLU A 253 4.58 30.46 13.20
C GLU A 253 3.18 30.73 12.65
N PHE A 254 2.46 29.67 12.28
CA PHE A 254 1.07 29.76 11.83
C PHE A 254 0.14 30.30 12.93
N LEU A 255 0.18 29.72 14.13
CA LEU A 255 -0.67 30.15 15.26
C LEU A 255 -0.39 31.59 15.69
N SER A 256 0.87 32.03 15.65
CA SER A 256 1.24 33.42 15.90
C SER A 256 0.68 34.35 14.82
N ALA A 257 0.81 33.99 13.54
CA ALA A 257 0.24 34.77 12.44
C ALA A 257 -1.28 34.92 12.57
N LEU A 258 -1.99 33.85 12.94
CA LEU A 258 -3.44 33.90 13.19
C LEU A 258 -3.79 34.91 14.28
N GLN A 259 -3.11 34.85 15.43
CA GLN A 259 -3.42 35.72 16.58
C GLN A 259 -3.03 37.19 16.37
N MET A 260 -2.10 37.47 15.43
CA MET A 260 -1.68 38.82 15.08
C MET A 260 -2.56 39.48 14.01
N SER A 261 -3.11 38.68 13.09
CA SER A 261 -3.84 39.19 11.91
C SER A 261 -5.36 39.07 12.01
N LEU A 262 -5.87 38.26 12.94
CA LEU A 262 -7.28 37.95 13.09
C LEU A 262 -7.71 38.03 14.56
N PRO A 263 -9.02 38.22 14.84
CA PRO A 263 -9.58 38.19 16.19
C PRO A 263 -9.66 36.76 16.72
N ILE A 264 -8.51 36.10 16.85
CA ILE A 264 -8.37 34.71 17.28
C ILE A 264 -7.48 34.68 18.52
N ARG A 265 -7.83 33.81 19.46
CA ARG A 265 -6.99 33.40 20.58
C ARG A 265 -6.71 31.91 20.43
N ALA A 266 -5.44 31.52 20.53
CA ALA A 266 -5.06 30.12 20.60
C ALA A 266 -4.88 29.72 22.06
N VAL A 267 -5.49 28.61 22.47
CA VAL A 267 -5.39 28.05 23.82
C VAL A 267 -4.80 26.66 23.72
N ASP A 268 -3.64 26.45 24.32
CA ASP A 268 -3.01 25.14 24.37
C ASP A 268 -3.78 24.21 25.32
N GLY A 269 -4.06 22.99 24.86
CA GLY A 269 -4.59 21.90 25.68
C GLY A 269 -3.46 21.15 26.39
N GLU A 270 -3.79 20.48 27.50
CA GLU A 270 -2.82 19.69 28.29
C GLU A 270 -2.22 18.53 27.49
N ASP A 271 -2.94 18.04 26.48
CA ASP A 271 -2.51 16.97 25.57
C ASP A 271 -1.66 17.47 24.39
N GLY A 272 -1.37 18.78 24.32
CA GLY A 272 -0.66 19.42 23.23
C GLY A 272 -1.52 19.76 22.00
N SER A 273 -2.84 19.55 22.08
CA SER A 273 -3.78 20.12 21.13
C SER A 273 -3.84 21.65 21.27
N VAL A 274 -4.38 22.34 20.27
CA VAL A 274 -4.56 23.80 20.33
C VAL A 274 -5.99 24.12 19.94
N MET A 275 -6.72 24.81 20.82
CA MET A 275 -8.08 25.28 20.56
C MET A 275 -8.04 26.73 20.05
N LEU A 276 -8.65 26.98 18.90
CA LEU A 276 -8.84 28.32 18.35
C LEU A 276 -10.21 28.87 18.79
N LEU A 277 -10.20 30.01 19.48
CA LEU A 277 -11.38 30.72 19.96
C LEU A 277 -11.42 32.12 19.36
N TYR A 278 -12.62 32.67 19.19
CA TYR A 278 -12.76 34.06 18.79
C TYR A 278 -12.33 34.97 19.95
N ARG A 279 -11.61 36.05 19.64
CA ARG A 279 -11.25 37.06 20.63
C ARG A 279 -12.35 38.11 20.69
N ASP A 280 -13.24 37.95 21.67
CA ASP A 280 -14.16 39.00 22.07
C ASP A 280 -13.35 40.03 22.87
N ASP A 281 -12.86 41.07 22.21
CA ASP A 281 -12.27 42.19 22.95
C ASP A 281 -13.41 42.88 23.74
N GLU A 282 -13.49 42.67 25.06
CA GLU A 282 -14.05 43.70 25.93
C GLU A 282 -13.09 44.89 25.87
N PRO A 283 -13.58 46.13 25.68
CA PRO A 283 -12.72 47.29 25.81
C PRO A 283 -12.10 47.25 27.21
N VAL A 284 -10.78 47.30 27.28
CA VAL A 284 -10.07 47.57 28.53
C VAL A 284 -10.66 48.89 29.04
N ALA A 285 -11.50 48.81 30.08
CA ALA A 285 -11.93 49.99 30.78
C ALA A 285 -10.65 50.67 31.26
N GLU A 286 -10.30 51.80 30.65
CA GLU A 286 -9.33 52.73 31.21
C GLU A 286 -9.87 53.11 32.59
N SER A 287 -9.39 52.40 33.62
CA SER A 287 -9.43 52.87 34.99
C SER A 287 -8.49 54.05 35.07
N ASN A 288 -8.95 55.21 34.59
CA ASN A 288 -8.41 56.50 35.02
C ASN A 288 -8.91 56.73 36.45
N ASP A 289 -8.27 56.01 37.36
CA ASP A 289 -8.23 56.32 38.77
C ASP A 289 -6.92 57.08 39.01
N GLU A 290 -6.92 58.38 38.69
CA GLU A 290 -5.99 59.33 39.29
C GLU A 290 -6.80 60.55 39.70
N GLY A 291 -6.87 60.73 41.03
CA GLY A 291 -7.55 61.83 41.70
C GLY A 291 -6.71 63.09 41.88
#